data_AF-A0AAV1K5H0-F1
#
_entry.id   AF-A0AAV1K5H0-F1
#
_cell.length_a   1.000
_cell.length_b   1.000
_cell.length_c   1.000
_cell.angle_alpha   90.00
_cell.angle_beta   90.00
_cell.angle_gamma   90.00
#
_symmetry.space_group_name_H-M   'P 1'
#
loop_
_entity.id
_entity.type
_entity.pdbx_description
1 polymer ?
#
loop_
_entity_poly.entity_id
_entity_poly.type
_entity_poly.pdbx_seq_one_letter_code
_entity_poly.pdbx_strand_id
1 'polypeptide(L)'
;MAIFSNLSSTQKVQAALYRDVRSICTEACHFLGLEITKPAMEIISELVFKKCAVYGTDLEAFAKHAKRSTINAEDVKLLVRRNPSLKARLNSISTNSTSKEKRRKTLPSVMKQVETPKTKEKSDNDVEHNIMAIDQTIDLTFE
;
A
#
# COMPACT_ATOMS: atom_id res chain seq x y z
N MET A 1 -5.58 1.29 -29.72
CA MET A 1 -5.59 1.16 -28.24
C MET A 1 -5.07 -0.21 -27.87
N ALA A 2 -3.98 -0.29 -27.10
CA ALA A 2 -3.51 -1.55 -26.55
C ALA A 2 -4.48 -2.02 -25.47
N ILE A 3 -5.07 -3.20 -25.65
CA ILE A 3 -5.94 -3.81 -24.63
C ILE A 3 -5.03 -4.37 -23.54
N PHE A 4 -5.34 -4.12 -22.25
CA PHE A 4 -4.54 -4.57 -21.11
C PHE A 4 -4.21 -6.07 -21.16
N SER A 5 -5.10 -6.89 -21.73
CA SER A 5 -4.88 -8.32 -21.96
C SER A 5 -3.63 -8.63 -22.80
N ASN A 6 -3.33 -7.78 -23.80
CA ASN A 6 -2.28 -7.97 -24.79
C ASN A 6 -0.91 -7.46 -24.32
N LEU A 7 -0.83 -6.87 -23.11
CA LEU A 7 0.41 -6.39 -22.52
C LEU A 7 1.25 -7.56 -21.97
N SER A 8 2.57 -7.43 -22.07
CA SER A 8 3.51 -8.33 -21.39
C SER A 8 3.37 -8.22 -19.87
N SER A 9 3.82 -9.23 -19.13
CA SER A 9 3.78 -9.22 -17.66
C SER A 9 4.47 -7.98 -17.08
N THR A 10 5.60 -7.57 -17.66
CA THR A 10 6.34 -6.37 -17.23
C THR A 10 5.53 -5.10 -17.45
N GLN A 11 4.91 -4.95 -18.63
CA GLN A 11 4.07 -3.79 -18.93
C GLN A 11 2.83 -3.72 -18.03
N LYS A 12 2.25 -4.87 -17.68
CA LYS A 12 1.14 -4.93 -16.70
C LYS A 12 1.57 -4.42 -15.32
N VAL A 13 2.76 -4.83 -14.85
CA VAL A 13 3.32 -4.35 -13.58
C VAL A 13 3.63 -2.86 -13.64
N GLN A 14 4.23 -2.37 -14.73
CA GLN A 14 4.51 -0.93 -14.91
C GLN A 14 3.23 -0.10 -14.92
N ALA A 15 2.18 -0.55 -15.62
CA ALA A 15 0.89 0.14 -15.63
C ALA A 15 0.23 0.18 -14.24
N ALA A 16 0.28 -0.93 -13.49
CA ALA A 16 -0.21 -0.98 -12.11
C ALA A 16 0.60 -0.06 -11.18
N LEU A 17 1.93 -0.06 -11.32
CA LEU A 17 2.81 0.82 -10.56
C LEU A 17 2.55 2.29 -10.88
N TYR A 18 2.37 2.64 -12.16
CA TYR A 18 2.06 4.00 -12.59
C TYR A 18 0.75 4.51 -11.97
N ARG A 19 -0.29 3.66 -11.92
CA ARG A 19 -1.54 3.98 -11.21
C ARG A 19 -1.28 4.33 -9.74
N ASP A 20 -0.49 3.53 -9.05
CA ASP A 20 -0.19 3.73 -7.62
C ASP A 20 0.65 4.99 -7.38
N VAL A 21 1.65 5.22 -8.22
CA VAL A 21 2.46 6.43 -8.19
C VAL A 21 1.59 7.66 -8.44
N ARG A 22 0.70 7.63 -9.44
CA ARG A 22 -0.25 8.72 -9.70
C ARG A 22 -1.09 9.03 -8.47
N SER A 23 -1.66 8.02 -7.82
CA SER A 23 -2.46 8.20 -6.61
C SER A 23 -1.64 8.86 -5.49
N ILE A 24 -0.46 8.31 -5.18
CA ILE A 24 0.40 8.79 -4.08
C ILE A 24 0.91 10.21 -4.36
N CYS A 25 1.39 10.47 -5.58
CA CYS A 25 1.88 11.78 -5.97
C CYS A 25 0.76 12.83 -5.96
N THR A 26 -0.44 12.49 -6.41
CA THR A 26 -1.58 13.43 -6.40
C THR A 26 -1.95 13.82 -4.97
N GLU A 27 -2.02 12.84 -4.07
CA GLU A 27 -2.28 13.07 -2.65
C GLU A 27 -1.16 13.93 -2.00
N ALA A 28 0.11 13.57 -2.24
CA ALA A 28 1.25 14.31 -1.71
C ALA A 28 1.31 15.76 -2.22
N CYS A 29 1.08 15.97 -3.52
CA CYS A 29 1.06 17.29 -4.14
C CYS A 29 -0.10 18.14 -3.61
N HIS A 30 -1.29 17.55 -3.43
CA HIS A 30 -2.43 18.22 -2.81
C HIS A 30 -2.09 18.72 -1.39
N PHE A 31 -1.46 17.89 -0.55
CA PHE A 31 -1.03 18.32 0.79
C PHE A 31 0.03 19.42 0.79
N LEU A 32 0.86 19.49 -0.26
CA LEU A 32 1.89 20.51 -0.41
C LEU A 32 1.40 21.77 -1.13
N GLY A 33 0.16 21.78 -1.65
CA GLY A 33 -0.36 22.86 -2.50
C GLY A 33 0.39 22.98 -3.83
N LEU A 34 0.89 21.86 -4.36
CA LEU A 34 1.63 21.78 -5.61
C LEU A 34 0.83 21.01 -6.66
N GLU A 35 1.17 21.21 -7.93
CA GLU A 35 0.70 20.39 -9.05
C GLU A 35 1.86 19.57 -9.61
N ILE A 36 1.56 18.35 -10.07
CA ILE A 36 2.55 17.47 -10.70
C ILE A 36 2.34 17.40 -12.21
N THR A 37 3.42 17.57 -12.96
CA THR A 37 3.39 17.44 -14.42
C THR A 37 3.41 15.98 -14.85
N LYS A 38 2.78 15.67 -15.99
CA LYS A 38 2.78 14.30 -16.55
C LYS A 38 4.20 13.72 -16.73
N PRO A 39 5.19 14.44 -17.30
CA PRO A 39 6.54 13.90 -17.44
C PRO A 39 7.23 13.62 -16.10
N ALA A 40 7.00 14.46 -15.08
CA ALA A 40 7.56 14.21 -13.74
C ALA A 40 7.00 12.92 -13.14
N MET A 41 5.69 12.67 -13.31
CA MET A 41 5.03 11.45 -12.85
C MET A 41 5.54 10.19 -13.56
N GLU A 42 5.79 10.26 -14.87
CA GLU A 42 6.40 9.16 -15.64
C GLU A 42 7.82 8.86 -15.15
N ILE A 43 8.64 9.89 -14.92
CA ILE A 43 10.00 9.73 -14.39
C ILE A 43 9.99 9.09 -13.00
N ILE A 44 9.08 9.53 -12.12
CA ILE A 44 8.94 8.93 -10.79
C ILE A 44 8.55 7.46 -10.89
N SER A 45 7.60 7.12 -11.76
CA SER A 45 7.16 5.73 -11.96
C SER A 45 8.32 4.84 -12.44
N GLU A 46 9.10 5.30 -13.42
CA GLU A 46 10.25 4.58 -13.94
C GLU A 46 11.36 4.44 -12.88
N LEU A 47 11.59 5.48 -12.07
CA LEU A 47 12.56 5.44 -10.97
C LEU A 47 12.16 4.40 -9.93
N VAL A 48 10.89 4.37 -9.53
CA VAL A 48 10.38 3.40 -8.56
C VAL A 48 10.50 1.98 -9.10
N PHE A 49 10.16 1.75 -10.38
CA PHE A 49 10.28 0.45 -11.02
C PHE A 49 11.72 -0.09 -10.97
N LYS A 50 12.70 0.73 -11.38
CA LYS A 50 14.13 0.39 -11.30
C LYS A 50 14.59 0.18 -9.86
N LYS A 51 14.07 0.96 -8.92
CA LYS A 51 14.43 0.86 -7.50
C LYS A 51 13.95 -0.46 -6.89
N CYS A 52 12.75 -0.91 -7.25
CA CYS A 52 12.20 -2.20 -6.84
C CYS A 52 13.08 -3.37 -7.30
N ALA A 53 13.63 -3.32 -8.52
CA ALA A 53 14.56 -4.34 -9.01
C ALA A 53 15.82 -4.43 -8.13
N VAL A 54 16.43 -3.30 -7.80
CA VAL A 54 17.60 -3.24 -6.90
C VAL A 54 17.26 -3.75 -5.49
N TYR A 55 16.08 -3.41 -4.98
CA TYR A 55 15.64 -3.92 -3.68
C TYR A 55 15.42 -5.43 -3.69
N GLY A 56 14.91 -6.00 -4.79
CA GLY A 56 14.79 -7.45 -4.94
C GLY A 56 16.14 -8.16 -4.80
N THR A 57 17.17 -7.68 -5.51
CA THR A 57 18.52 -8.26 -5.45
C THR A 57 19.17 -8.09 -4.09
N ASP A 58 18.98 -6.93 -3.45
CA ASP A 58 19.52 -6.68 -2.10
C ASP A 58 18.87 -7.60 -1.06
N LEU A 59 17.54 -7.76 -1.10
CA LEU A 59 16.80 -8.62 -0.17
C LEU A 59 17.18 -10.10 -0.32
N GLU A 60 17.34 -10.57 -1.56
CA GLU A 60 17.81 -11.92 -1.83
C GLU A 60 19.22 -12.15 -1.25
N ALA A 61 20.13 -11.19 -1.46
CA ALA A 61 21.49 -11.26 -0.93
C ALA A 61 21.52 -11.28 0.61
N PHE A 62 20.65 -10.51 1.27
CA PHE A 62 20.55 -10.50 2.74
C PHE A 62 20.03 -11.83 3.30
N ALA A 63 18.99 -12.41 2.68
CA ALA A 63 18.49 -13.72 3.07
C ALA A 63 19.57 -14.80 2.90
N LYS A 64 20.27 -14.78 1.76
CA LYS A 64 21.36 -15.72 1.45
C LYS A 64 22.55 -15.58 2.40
N HIS A 65 22.91 -14.36 2.80
CA HIS A 65 23.97 -14.11 3.79
C HIS A 65 23.66 -14.79 5.13
N ALA A 66 22.38 -14.84 5.52
CA ALA A 66 21.91 -15.55 6.71
C ALA A 66 21.61 -17.04 6.47
N LYS A 67 22.06 -17.63 5.35
CA LYS A 67 21.82 -19.01 4.94
C LYS A 67 20.33 -19.39 4.83
N ARG A 68 19.47 -18.41 4.53
CA ARG A 68 18.03 -18.60 4.29
C ARG A 68 17.70 -18.45 2.80
N SER A 69 16.65 -19.14 2.36
CA SER A 69 16.04 -18.95 1.04
C SER A 69 14.79 -18.04 1.08
N THR A 70 14.24 -17.81 2.27
CA THR A 70 13.04 -17.01 2.49
C THR A 70 13.40 -15.66 3.12
N ILE A 71 12.89 -14.58 2.53
CA ILE A 71 13.06 -13.20 2.98
C ILE A 71 12.18 -12.94 4.21
N ASN A 72 12.77 -12.37 5.26
CA ASN A 72 12.12 -12.04 6.52
C ASN A 72 12.11 -10.52 6.79
N ALA A 73 11.39 -10.10 7.83
CA ALA A 73 11.32 -8.69 8.23
C ALA A 73 12.69 -8.06 8.58
N GLU A 74 13.65 -8.87 9.06
CA GLU A 74 15.01 -8.40 9.36
C GLU A 74 15.77 -7.99 8.09
N ASP A 75 15.53 -8.65 6.95
CA ASP A 75 16.15 -8.30 5.68
C ASP A 75 15.63 -6.93 5.18
N VAL A 76 14.34 -6.65 5.39
CA VAL A 76 13.71 -5.35 5.09
C VAL A 76 14.24 -4.25 6.01
N LYS A 77 14.45 -4.53 7.30
CA LYS A 77 15.09 -3.58 8.24
C LYS A 77 16.53 -3.28 7.85
N LEU A 78 17.26 -4.26 7.32
CA LEU A 78 18.63 -4.08 6.84
C LEU A 78 18.68 -3.26 5.54
N LEU A 79 17.68 -3.40 4.67
CA LEU A 79 17.54 -2.60 3.45
C LEU A 79 17.56 -1.09 3.75
N VAL A 80 16.82 -0.65 4.77
CA VAL A 80 16.70 0.77 5.16
C VAL A 80 17.78 1.26 6.13
N ARG A 81 18.84 0.48 6.39
CA ARG A 81 19.86 0.78 7.42
C ARG A 81 20.50 2.16 7.33
N ARG A 82 20.55 2.76 6.14
CA ARG A 82 21.15 4.09 5.88
C ARG A 82 20.23 5.25 6.27
N ASN A 83 18.95 4.99 6.50
CA ASN A 83 17.97 6.00 6.91
C ASN A 83 17.41 5.65 8.31
N PRO A 84 17.95 6.23 9.39
CA PRO A 84 17.56 5.88 10.75
C PRO A 84 16.10 6.23 11.07
N SER A 85 15.59 7.34 10.53
CA SER A 85 14.17 7.73 10.69
C SER A 85 13.23 6.70 10.06
N LEU A 86 13.54 6.26 8.85
CA LEU A 86 12.76 5.22 8.16
C LEU A 86 12.84 3.88 8.89
N LYS A 87 14.03 3.51 9.40
CA LYS A 87 14.21 2.28 10.20
C LYS A 87 13.37 2.31 11.47
N ALA A 88 13.33 3.44 12.19
CA ALA A 88 12.49 3.59 13.38
C ALA A 88 11.00 3.42 13.06
N ARG A 89 10.52 4.01 11.96
CA ARG A 89 9.13 3.86 11.51
C ARG A 89 8.79 2.43 11.10
N LEU A 90 9.70 1.70 10.45
CA LEU A 90 9.46 0.28 10.13
C LEU A 90 9.38 -0.60 11.39
N ASN A 91 10.21 -0.31 12.40
CA ASN A 91 10.16 -1.03 13.66
C ASN A 91 8.82 -0.85 14.39
N SER A 92 8.25 0.36 14.39
CA SER A 92 6.93 0.60 15.01
C SER A 92 5.78 -0.08 14.25
N ILE A 93 5.88 -0.20 12.92
CA ILE A 93 4.90 -0.97 12.13
C ILE A 93 4.98 -2.46 12.47
N SER A 94 6.19 -3.00 12.61
CA SER A 94 6.41 -4.42 12.93
C SER A 94 5.90 -4.81 14.33
N THR A 95 5.91 -3.91 15.32
CA THR A 95 5.35 -4.19 16.64
C THR A 95 3.83 -4.23 16.62
N ASN A 96 3.20 -3.35 15.84
CA ASN A 96 1.75 -3.21 15.75
C ASN A 96 1.06 -4.34 14.95
N SER A 97 1.77 -5.03 14.05
CA SER A 97 1.21 -6.17 13.31
C SER A 97 1.08 -7.42 14.19
N THR A 98 1.92 -7.59 15.21
CA THR A 98 1.90 -8.78 16.09
C THR A 98 0.80 -8.78 17.15
N SER A 99 0.16 -7.63 17.41
CA SER A 99 -0.81 -7.47 18.50
C SER A 99 -2.26 -7.78 18.12
N LYS A 100 -2.58 -8.00 16.83
CA LYS A 100 -3.95 -8.29 16.37
C LYS A 100 -4.32 -9.77 16.22
N GLU A 101 -3.36 -10.71 16.34
CA GLU A 101 -3.60 -12.14 16.02
C GLU A 101 -3.80 -13.06 17.25
N LYS A 102 -3.80 -12.54 18.49
CA LYS A 102 -3.92 -13.36 19.73
C LYS A 102 -5.28 -13.25 20.45
N ARG A 103 -6.39 -13.09 19.73
CA ARG A 103 -7.74 -13.23 20.33
C ARG A 103 -8.69 -14.02 19.44
N ARG A 104 -8.46 -15.32 19.34
CA ARG A 104 -9.50 -16.35 19.10
C ARG A 104 -8.96 -17.71 19.57
N LYS A 105 -8.99 -17.93 20.88
CA LYS A 105 -9.06 -19.28 21.44
C LYS A 105 -10.47 -19.44 22.02
N THR A 106 -11.19 -20.36 21.41
CA THR A 106 -12.47 -20.93 21.80
C THR A 106 -12.40 -21.59 23.18
N LEU A 107 -13.50 -21.52 23.95
CA LEU A 107 -14.07 -22.54 24.87
C LEU A 107 -15.29 -21.92 25.65
N PRO A 108 -16.22 -22.71 26.23
CA PRO A 108 -17.62 -22.78 25.79
C PRO A 108 -18.67 -22.19 26.76
N SER A 109 -19.90 -22.11 26.25
CA SER A 109 -21.21 -21.86 26.86
C SER A 109 -21.39 -22.26 28.34
N VAL A 110 -21.81 -21.31 29.20
CA VAL A 110 -22.87 -21.49 30.22
C VAL A 110 -23.60 -20.15 30.46
N MET A 111 -24.93 -20.28 30.56
CA MET A 111 -26.00 -19.29 30.68
C MET A 111 -25.96 -18.42 31.94
N LYS A 112 -26.38 -17.14 31.82
CA LYS A 112 -27.26 -16.49 32.83
C LYS A 112 -28.03 -15.32 32.21
N GLN A 113 -29.37 -15.41 32.30
CA GLN A 113 -30.36 -14.42 31.86
C GLN A 113 -30.33 -13.14 32.73
N VAL A 114 -30.81 -12.01 32.19
CA VAL A 114 -31.94 -11.18 32.71
C VAL A 114 -32.16 -9.92 31.83
N GLU A 115 -33.37 -9.87 31.23
CA GLU A 115 -34.33 -8.79 30.89
C GLU A 115 -33.93 -7.33 30.50
N THR A 116 -34.49 -6.87 29.37
CA THR A 116 -34.73 -5.49 28.85
C THR A 116 -35.81 -4.72 29.66
N PRO A 117 -36.16 -3.39 29.51
CA PRO A 117 -36.16 -2.54 28.27
C PRO A 117 -36.07 -0.97 28.39
N LYS A 118 -35.78 -0.25 27.28
CA LYS A 118 -36.58 0.87 26.67
C LYS A 118 -35.82 1.81 25.69
N THR A 119 -36.63 2.31 24.76
CA THR A 119 -36.51 3.03 23.47
C THR A 119 -36.07 4.51 23.49
N LYS A 120 -35.65 5.00 22.29
CA LYS A 120 -35.65 6.37 21.68
C LYS A 120 -34.23 6.91 21.40
N GLU A 121 -33.88 7.61 20.32
CA GLU A 121 -34.58 8.35 19.25
C GLU A 121 -33.61 8.61 18.05
N LYS A 122 -34.13 9.22 16.96
CA LYS A 122 -33.60 9.42 15.58
C LYS A 122 -32.46 10.46 15.39
N SER A 123 -31.93 10.51 14.14
CA SER A 123 -31.39 11.64 13.31
C SER A 123 -29.96 11.36 12.81
N ASP A 124 -29.44 11.74 11.63
CA ASP A 124 -29.93 12.54 10.50
C ASP A 124 -28.97 12.38 9.28
N ASN A 125 -29.44 12.76 8.09
CA ASN A 125 -28.73 13.27 6.89
C ASN A 125 -27.88 12.36 5.98
N ASP A 126 -28.46 12.06 4.82
CA ASP A 126 -27.78 11.73 3.57
C ASP A 126 -27.04 12.95 3.01
N VAL A 127 -25.73 12.83 2.76
CA VAL A 127 -24.94 13.81 2.01
C VAL A 127 -24.58 13.20 0.66
N GLU A 128 -25.27 13.64 -0.39
CA GLU A 128 -24.85 13.41 -1.78
C GLU A 128 -23.45 14.02 -2.00
N HIS A 129 -22.44 13.16 -2.16
CA HIS A 129 -21.17 13.56 -2.77
C HIS A 129 -21.27 13.32 -4.27
N ASN A 130 -21.43 14.42 -5.01
CA ASN A 130 -21.34 14.45 -6.46
C ASN A 130 -19.90 14.05 -6.87
N ILE A 131 -19.76 12.87 -7.47
CA ILE A 131 -18.47 12.34 -7.95
C ILE A 131 -18.13 13.07 -9.25
N MET A 132 -17.12 13.96 -9.20
CA MET A 132 -16.51 14.48 -10.42
C MET A 132 -15.90 13.31 -11.20
N ALA A 133 -16.40 13.09 -12.41
CA ALA A 133 -15.94 12.05 -13.31
C ALA A 133 -14.42 12.18 -13.57
N ILE A 134 -13.67 11.22 -13.05
CA ILE A 134 -12.26 11.03 -13.40
C ILE A 134 -12.25 10.25 -14.71
N ASP A 135 -11.90 10.94 -15.80
CA ASP A 135 -11.58 10.33 -17.09
C ASP A 135 -10.54 9.21 -16.88
N GLN A 136 -10.95 7.97 -17.14
CA GLN A 136 -10.19 6.73 -16.92
C GLN A 136 -9.17 6.43 -18.03
N THR A 137 -8.87 7.38 -18.91
CA THR A 137 -7.96 7.11 -20.02
C THR A 137 -6.50 7.22 -19.56
N ILE A 138 -5.93 6.09 -19.11
CA ILE A 138 -4.47 5.94 -18.91
C ILE A 138 -3.87 5.63 -20.28
N ASP A 139 -3.27 6.63 -20.91
CA ASP A 139 -2.47 6.47 -22.12
C ASP A 139 -1.12 5.84 -21.77
N LEU A 140 -0.85 4.66 -22.33
CA LEU A 140 0.33 3.83 -22.10
C LEU A 140 1.27 3.81 -23.31
N THR A 141 1.22 4.84 -24.17
CA THR A 141 2.17 4.98 -25.27
C THR A 141 3.51 5.49 -24.73
N PHE A 142 4.47 4.58 -24.60
CA PHE A 142 5.88 4.89 -24.35
C PHE A 142 6.57 4.94 -25.72
N GLU A 143 6.84 6.15 -26.24
CA GLU A 143 7.84 6.38 -27.30
C GLU A 143 9.23 6.54 -26.69
#